data_AF-A0A9W6AT35-F1
#
_entry.id   AF-A0A9W6AT35-F1
#
_cell.length_a   1.000
_cell.length_b   1.000
_cell.length_c   1.000
_cell.angle_alpha   90.00
_cell.angle_beta   90.00
_cell.angle_gamma   90.00
#
_symmetry.space_group_name_H-M   'P 1'
#
loop_
_entity.id
_entity.type
_entity.pdbx_description
1 polymer ?
#
loop_
_entity_poly.entity_id
_entity_poly.type
_entity_poly.pdbx_seq_one_letter_code
_entity_poly.pdbx_strand_id
1 'polypeptide(L)'
;MAKSTSPPNDVLGTLNAISANSFDAESDRIKALLAAYALSEQPKPALSASLKVVKDLQLFEKWHANGDEARSGDELTALVNCDRDLLGRILRHLATNHILIEPTAGVFKPTTFSLSLLQPVFGEWISYLFDVGILILHKTPEFL
;
A
#
# COMPACT_ATOMS: atom_id res chain seq x y z
N MET A 1 26.14 -35.57 19.20
CA MET A 1 25.02 -34.81 18.61
C MET A 1 25.59 -33.50 18.07
N ALA A 2 25.88 -33.43 16.78
CA ALA A 2 26.40 -32.21 16.15
C ALA A 2 25.25 -31.23 15.91
N LYS A 3 25.34 -30.06 16.55
CA LYS A 3 24.43 -28.93 16.32
C LYS A 3 24.68 -28.44 14.89
N SER A 4 23.69 -28.57 14.00
CA SER A 4 23.78 -28.03 12.63
C SER A 4 23.91 -26.51 12.71
N THR A 5 25.11 -26.00 12.45
CA THR A 5 25.42 -24.57 12.33
C THR A 5 25.31 -24.13 10.87
N SER A 6 24.13 -24.30 10.26
CA SER A 6 23.84 -23.52 9.05
C SER A 6 23.48 -22.11 9.50
N PRO A 7 24.06 -21.05 8.91
CA PRO A 7 23.54 -19.70 9.15
C PRO A 7 22.06 -19.69 8.78
N PRO A 8 21.21 -18.82 9.36
CA PRO A 8 19.89 -18.61 8.79
C PRO A 8 20.12 -18.32 7.31
N ASN A 9 19.67 -19.22 6.43
CA ASN A 9 19.64 -18.99 4.99
C ASN A 9 19.20 -17.54 4.80
N ASP A 10 19.87 -16.79 3.93
CA ASP A 10 19.55 -15.39 3.69
C ASP A 10 18.17 -15.29 3.03
N VAL A 11 17.12 -15.42 3.86
CA VAL A 11 15.72 -15.41 3.44
C VAL A 11 15.42 -14.06 2.81
N LEU A 12 15.97 -12.98 3.37
CA LEU A 12 15.80 -11.64 2.83
C LEU A 12 16.44 -11.49 1.45
N GLY A 13 17.69 -11.94 1.28
CA GLY A 13 18.36 -11.95 -0.02
C GLY A 13 17.61 -12.81 -1.05
N THR A 14 17.11 -13.97 -0.62
CA THR A 14 16.33 -14.88 -1.47
C THR A 14 15.02 -14.23 -1.91
N LEU A 15 14.26 -13.64 -0.98
CA LEU A 15 12.97 -12.99 -1.28
C LEU A 15 13.16 -11.74 -2.14
N ASN A 16 14.20 -10.93 -1.88
CA ASN A 16 14.51 -9.74 -2.67
C ASN A 16 14.99 -10.05 -4.10
N ALA A 17 15.52 -11.26 -4.35
CA ALA A 17 15.93 -11.71 -5.67
C ALA A 17 14.74 -12.18 -6.54
N ILE A 18 13.57 -12.42 -5.95
CA ILE A 18 12.37 -12.83 -6.68
C ILE A 18 11.79 -11.61 -7.42
N SER A 19 11.56 -11.77 -8.71
CA SER A 19 10.95 -10.75 -9.57
C SER A 19 9.89 -11.36 -10.48
N ALA A 20 9.20 -10.52 -11.26
CA ALA A 20 8.23 -11.00 -12.25
C ALA A 20 8.86 -11.97 -13.29
N ASN A 21 10.16 -11.84 -13.55
CA ASN A 21 10.91 -12.68 -14.50
C ASN A 21 11.39 -14.00 -13.88
N SER A 22 11.16 -14.21 -12.58
CA SER A 22 11.52 -15.45 -11.88
C SER A 22 10.54 -16.60 -12.16
N PHE A 23 9.46 -16.35 -12.91
CA PHE A 23 8.40 -17.32 -13.19
C PHE A 23 8.12 -17.39 -14.69
N ASP A 24 8.04 -18.61 -15.23
CA ASP A 24 7.73 -18.86 -16.64
C ASP A 24 6.24 -18.69 -16.96
N ALA A 25 5.38 -18.91 -15.94
CA ALA A 25 3.93 -18.87 -16.07
C ALA A 25 3.27 -18.03 -14.97
N GLU A 26 2.20 -17.33 -15.34
CA GLU A 26 1.39 -16.52 -14.43
C GLU A 26 0.82 -17.34 -13.26
N SER A 27 0.48 -18.60 -13.49
CA SER A 27 -0.01 -19.50 -12.45
C SER A 27 1.00 -19.70 -11.31
N ASP A 28 2.30 -19.70 -11.63
CA ASP A 28 3.34 -19.90 -10.62
C ASP A 28 3.60 -18.62 -9.83
N ARG A 29 3.47 -17.47 -10.50
CA ARG A 29 3.45 -16.15 -9.83
C ARG A 29 2.31 -16.06 -8.81
N ILE A 30 1.10 -16.51 -9.17
CA ILE A 30 -0.05 -16.51 -8.26
C ILE A 30 0.19 -17.42 -7.06
N LYS A 31 0.75 -18.63 -7.25
CA LYS A 31 1.08 -19.53 -6.14
C LYS A 31 2.11 -18.91 -5.19
N ALA A 32 3.15 -18.29 -5.74
CA ALA A 32 4.17 -17.60 -4.95
C ALA A 32 3.57 -16.43 -4.15
N LEU A 33 2.68 -15.66 -4.77
CA LEU A 33 1.96 -14.57 -4.10
C LEU A 33 1.09 -15.09 -2.94
N LEU A 34 0.34 -16.17 -3.13
CA LEU A 34 -0.47 -16.77 -2.08
C LEU A 34 0.38 -17.29 -0.92
N ALA A 35 1.53 -17.91 -1.21
CA ALA A 35 2.48 -18.33 -0.20
C ALA A 35 3.05 -17.14 0.58
N ALA A 36 3.36 -16.03 -0.09
CA ALA A 36 3.81 -14.80 0.56
C ALA A 36 2.69 -14.19 1.44
N TYR A 37 1.44 -14.18 0.97
CA TYR A 37 0.29 -13.73 1.77
C TYR A 37 0.10 -14.56 3.04
N ALA A 38 0.27 -15.88 2.96
CA ALA A 38 0.17 -16.76 4.13
C ALA A 38 1.24 -16.47 5.21
N LEU A 39 2.36 -15.86 4.82
CA LEU A 39 3.41 -15.42 5.74
C LEU A 39 3.17 -14.01 6.30
N SER A 40 2.34 -13.21 5.63
CA SER A 40 2.03 -11.84 6.05
C SER A 40 0.92 -11.77 7.10
N GLU A 41 0.99 -10.80 8.00
CA GLU A 41 -0.16 -10.46 8.84
C GLU A 41 -1.32 -9.95 7.98
N GLN A 42 -2.56 -10.22 8.43
CA GLN A 42 -3.76 -9.87 7.69
C GLN A 42 -3.89 -8.36 7.42
N PRO A 43 -4.61 -7.97 6.34
CA PRO A 43 -4.83 -6.57 5.98
C PRO A 43 -5.37 -5.76 7.16
N LYS A 44 -4.67 -4.67 7.48
CA LYS A 44 -5.02 -3.82 8.62
C LYS A 44 -6.14 -2.85 8.23
N PRO A 45 -7.29 -2.81 8.93
CA PRO A 45 -8.40 -1.89 8.61
C PRO A 45 -7.99 -0.42 8.48
N ALA A 46 -6.95 -0.01 9.21
CA ALA A 46 -6.38 1.34 9.16
C ALA A 46 -5.81 1.74 7.79
N LEU A 47 -5.31 0.77 7.00
CA LEU A 47 -4.76 1.03 5.68
C LEU A 47 -5.87 1.44 4.71
N SER A 48 -6.98 0.70 4.69
CA SER A 48 -8.14 1.01 3.85
C SER A 48 -8.70 2.38 4.18
N ALA A 49 -8.80 2.74 5.47
CA ALA A 49 -9.28 4.06 5.88
C ALA A 49 -8.33 5.18 5.42
N SER A 50 -7.01 4.95 5.53
CA SER A 50 -5.99 5.90 5.07
C SER A 50 -6.07 6.10 3.55
N LEU A 51 -6.28 5.02 2.78
CA LEU A 51 -6.50 5.08 1.33
C LEU A 51 -7.77 5.87 0.98
N LYS A 52 -8.87 5.67 1.72
CA LYS A 52 -10.10 6.45 1.52
C LYS A 52 -9.88 7.95 1.76
N VAL A 53 -9.18 8.31 2.85
CA VAL A 53 -8.90 9.72 3.14
C VAL A 53 -8.09 10.38 2.04
N VAL A 54 -7.01 9.75 1.56
CA VAL A 54 -6.19 10.36 0.48
C VAL A 54 -6.92 10.40 -0.86
N LYS A 55 -7.84 9.45 -1.12
CA LYS A 55 -8.73 9.48 -2.28
C LYS A 55 -9.71 10.64 -2.21
N ASP A 56 -10.34 10.86 -1.05
CA ASP A 56 -11.29 11.95 -0.83
C ASP A 56 -10.64 13.34 -0.94
N LEU A 57 -9.37 13.44 -0.49
CA LEU A 57 -8.57 14.65 -0.65
C LEU A 57 -8.06 14.87 -2.08
N GLN A 58 -8.23 13.86 -2.96
CA GLN A 58 -7.68 13.78 -4.30
C GLN A 58 -6.16 14.01 -4.30
N LEU A 59 -5.49 13.46 -3.30
CA LEU A 59 -4.07 13.72 -3.06
C LEU A 59 -3.23 13.24 -4.25
N PHE A 60 -3.44 12.00 -4.70
CA PHE A 60 -2.66 11.42 -5.79
C PHE A 60 -2.94 12.12 -7.12
N GLU A 61 -4.19 12.49 -7.40
CA GLU A 61 -4.56 13.22 -8.61
C GLU A 61 -3.85 14.59 -8.67
N LYS A 62 -3.85 15.33 -7.55
CA LYS A 62 -3.18 16.64 -7.45
C LYS A 62 -1.67 16.52 -7.49
N TRP A 63 -1.12 15.48 -6.86
CA TRP A 63 0.31 15.20 -6.89
C TRP A 63 0.77 14.79 -8.29
N HIS A 64 -0.04 14.03 -9.01
CA HIS A 64 0.22 13.63 -10.40
C HIS A 64 0.22 14.80 -11.36
N ALA A 65 -0.76 15.70 -11.25
CA ALA A 65 -0.77 16.96 -11.99
C ALA A 65 0.48 17.84 -11.72
N ASN A 66 1.22 17.53 -10.67
CA ASN A 66 2.41 18.21 -10.19
C ASN A 66 3.72 17.44 -10.48
N GLY A 67 3.67 16.37 -11.27
CA GLY A 67 4.83 15.67 -11.81
C GLY A 67 5.31 14.42 -11.04
N ASP A 68 4.55 13.93 -10.04
CA ASP A 68 4.87 12.71 -9.27
C ASP A 68 6.24 12.70 -8.56
N GLU A 69 6.89 13.86 -8.45
CA GLU A 69 8.20 13.96 -7.83
C GLU A 69 8.13 13.74 -6.33
N ALA A 70 9.28 13.40 -5.73
CA ALA A 70 9.38 13.26 -4.29
C ALA A 70 9.10 14.63 -3.63
N ARG A 71 8.19 14.67 -2.65
CA ARG A 71 7.75 15.89 -1.99
C ARG A 71 7.72 15.72 -0.49
N SER A 72 8.02 16.80 0.22
CA SER A 72 7.90 16.86 1.66
C SER A 72 6.44 16.78 2.10
N GLY A 73 6.20 16.31 3.34
CA GLY A 73 4.86 16.32 3.94
C GLY A 73 4.23 17.71 3.96
N ASP A 74 5.02 18.77 4.08
CA ASP A 74 4.56 20.17 4.04
C ASP A 74 4.07 20.57 2.65
N GLU A 75 4.81 20.23 1.61
CA GLU A 75 4.40 20.49 0.22
C GLU A 75 3.14 19.69 -0.13
N LEU A 76 3.04 18.45 0.34
CA LEU A 76 1.85 17.61 0.13
C LEU A 76 0.63 18.16 0.89
N THR A 77 0.83 18.66 2.10
CA THR A 77 -0.22 19.36 2.86
C THR A 77 -0.64 20.64 2.15
N ALA A 78 0.26 21.37 1.48
CA ALA A 78 -0.13 22.53 0.70
C ALA A 78 -1.00 22.21 -0.52
N LEU A 79 -0.94 20.96 -1.04
CA LEU A 79 -1.79 20.52 -2.15
C LEU A 79 -3.23 20.19 -1.72
N VAL A 80 -3.45 19.85 -0.45
CA VAL A 80 -4.75 19.38 0.05
C VAL A 80 -5.12 20.12 1.32
N ASN A 81 -6.34 20.62 1.43
CA ASN A 81 -6.78 21.36 2.63
C ASN A 81 -7.00 20.42 3.83
N CYS A 82 -5.92 19.89 4.39
CA CYS A 82 -5.88 18.92 5.49
C CYS A 82 -4.91 19.42 6.57
N ASP A 83 -5.15 19.00 7.81
CA ASP A 83 -4.22 19.24 8.90
C ASP A 83 -2.86 18.55 8.64
N ARG A 84 -1.77 19.27 8.88
CA ARG A 84 -0.41 18.81 8.60
C ARG A 84 -0.05 17.56 9.39
N ASP A 85 -0.36 17.53 10.69
CA ASP A 85 0.04 16.44 11.56
C ASP A 85 -0.78 15.18 11.24
N LEU A 86 -2.06 15.35 10.95
CA LEU A 86 -2.94 14.27 10.49
C LEU A 86 -2.45 13.71 9.15
N LEU A 87 -2.22 14.55 8.15
CA LEU A 87 -1.76 14.09 6.85
C LEU A 87 -0.38 13.44 6.95
N GLY A 88 0.53 14.00 7.75
CA GLY A 88 1.85 13.41 8.01
C GLY A 88 1.76 12.00 8.59
N ARG A 89 0.82 11.75 9.52
CA ARG A 89 0.57 10.40 10.06
C ARG A 89 0.04 9.44 9.00
N ILE A 90 -0.87 9.90 8.14
CA ILE A 90 -1.41 9.12 7.04
C ILE A 90 -0.31 8.79 6.03
N LEU A 91 0.51 9.76 5.62
CA LEU A 91 1.61 9.57 4.68
C LEU A 91 2.63 8.55 5.18
N ARG A 92 3.05 8.64 6.44
CA ARG A 92 3.93 7.64 7.05
C ARG A 92 3.27 6.27 7.11
N HIS A 93 1.97 6.20 7.43
CA HIS A 93 1.25 4.93 7.44
C HIS A 93 1.21 4.29 6.04
N LEU A 94 0.94 5.09 5.00
CA LEU A 94 0.98 4.65 3.61
C LEU A 94 2.40 4.21 3.18
N ALA A 95 3.45 4.90 3.64
CA ALA A 95 4.83 4.52 3.38
C ALA A 95 5.21 3.17 4.02
N THR A 96 4.81 2.94 5.28
CA THR A 96 5.05 1.64 5.96
C THR A 96 4.34 0.46 5.31
N ASN A 97 3.26 0.71 4.55
CA ASN A 97 2.52 -0.31 3.81
C ASN A 97 2.91 -0.35 2.31
N HIS A 98 4.02 0.28 1.93
CA HIS A 98 4.52 0.31 0.55
C HIS A 98 3.55 0.91 -0.48
N ILE A 99 2.59 1.71 -0.02
CA ILE A 99 1.78 2.54 -0.92
C ILE A 99 2.66 3.69 -1.40
N LEU A 100 3.42 4.29 -0.49
CA LEU A 100 4.43 5.31 -0.78
C LEU A 100 5.83 4.80 -0.46
N ILE A 101 6.83 5.48 -1.01
CA ILE A 101 8.22 5.36 -0.58
C ILE A 101 8.53 6.60 0.25
N GLU A 102 9.29 6.45 1.34
CA GLU A 102 9.86 7.55 2.11
C GLU A 102 11.39 7.52 1.94
N PRO A 103 11.96 8.14 0.87
CA PRO A 103 13.40 8.08 0.61
C PRO A 103 14.22 8.75 1.69
N THR A 104 13.65 9.76 2.36
CA THR A 104 14.24 10.49 3.48
C THR A 104 13.10 10.88 4.41
N ALA A 105 13.38 10.97 5.71
CA ALA A 105 12.37 11.26 6.72
C ALA A 105 11.53 12.50 6.36
N GLY A 106 10.21 12.32 6.27
CA GLY A 106 9.27 13.38 5.93
C GLY A 106 9.17 13.74 4.44
N VAL A 107 9.89 13.04 3.55
CA VAL A 107 9.82 13.17 2.10
C VAL A 107 9.24 11.90 1.52
N PHE A 108 8.21 12.02 0.70
CA PHE A 108 7.44 10.90 0.18
C PHE A 108 7.48 10.88 -1.35
N LYS A 109 7.34 9.70 -1.94
CA LYS A 109 7.23 9.51 -3.39
C LYS A 109 6.15 8.46 -3.72
N PRO A 110 5.33 8.66 -4.77
CA PRO A 110 4.41 7.63 -5.25
C PRO A 110 5.15 6.37 -5.70
N THR A 111 4.62 5.20 -5.36
CA THR A 111 5.00 3.93 -6.00
C THR A 111 4.21 3.70 -7.27
N THR A 112 4.61 2.69 -8.05
CA THR A 112 3.78 2.18 -9.17
C THR A 112 2.37 1.81 -8.73
N PHE A 113 2.19 1.29 -7.51
CA PHE A 113 0.88 1.00 -6.97
C PHE A 113 0.08 2.28 -6.68
N SER A 114 0.68 3.30 -6.07
CA SER A 114 -0.01 4.58 -5.86
C SER A 114 -0.48 5.19 -7.18
N LEU A 115 0.35 5.14 -8.22
CA LEU A 115 -0.01 5.67 -9.53
C LEU A 115 -1.10 4.85 -10.23
N SER A 116 -1.18 3.54 -10.00
CA SER A 116 -2.27 2.73 -10.57
C SER A 116 -3.64 3.10 -9.98
N LEU A 117 -3.70 3.69 -8.78
CA LEU A 117 -4.94 4.20 -8.18
C LEU A 117 -5.54 5.39 -8.94
N LEU A 118 -4.80 6.01 -9.87
CA LEU A 118 -5.33 7.06 -10.75
C LEU A 118 -6.17 6.48 -11.90
N GLN A 119 -6.06 5.17 -12.17
CA GLN A 119 -6.83 4.52 -13.23
C GLN A 119 -8.32 4.45 -12.84
N PRO A 120 -9.27 4.85 -13.70
CA PRO A 120 -10.68 5.01 -13.32
C PRO A 120 -11.33 3.78 -12.70
N VAL A 121 -11.02 2.57 -13.16
CA VAL A 121 -11.62 1.34 -12.61
C VAL A 121 -10.93 0.92 -11.31
N PHE A 122 -9.62 1.13 -11.24
CA PHE A 122 -8.85 0.73 -10.08
C PHE A 122 -9.05 1.75 -8.95
N GLY A 123 -8.84 3.05 -9.15
CA GLY A 123 -9.06 4.06 -8.11
C GLY A 123 -10.43 4.01 -7.42
N GLU A 124 -11.49 3.71 -8.17
CA GLU A 124 -12.86 3.69 -7.66
C GLU A 124 -13.21 2.44 -6.84
N TRP A 125 -12.37 1.40 -6.81
CA TRP A 125 -12.59 0.26 -5.91
C TRP A 125 -12.59 0.71 -4.44
N ILE A 126 -11.82 1.75 -4.13
CA ILE A 126 -11.75 2.35 -2.78
C ILE A 126 -13.11 2.97 -2.42
N SER A 127 -13.69 3.78 -3.30
CA SER A 127 -15.01 4.39 -3.11
C SER A 127 -16.08 3.31 -2.92
N TYR A 128 -16.12 2.32 -3.82
CA TYR A 128 -17.06 1.19 -3.74
C TYR A 128 -16.96 0.43 -2.40
N LEU A 129 -15.74 0.13 -1.96
CA LEU A 129 -15.51 -0.61 -0.72
C LEU A 129 -16.08 0.16 0.49
N PHE A 130 -15.94 1.48 0.54
CA PHE A 130 -16.41 2.27 1.68
C PHE A 130 -17.90 2.63 1.61
N ASP A 131 -18.41 2.93 0.42
CA ASP A 131 -19.78 3.39 0.25
C ASP A 131 -20.78 2.23 0.28
N VAL A 132 -20.34 1.02 -0.07
CA VAL A 132 -21.21 -0.16 -0.16
C VAL A 132 -20.63 -1.36 0.59
N GLY A 133 -19.39 -1.75 0.28
CA GLY A 133 -18.82 -3.03 0.71
C GLY A 133 -18.71 -3.19 2.23
N ILE A 134 -18.09 -2.22 2.92
CA ILE A 134 -17.84 -2.25 4.36
C ILE A 134 -19.15 -2.23 5.14
N LEU A 135 -20.14 -1.45 4.69
CA LEU A 135 -21.46 -1.40 5.35
C LEU A 135 -22.12 -2.77 5.35
N ILE A 136 -22.09 -3.46 4.21
CA ILE A 136 -22.62 -4.83 4.10
C ILE A 136 -21.83 -5.76 5.01
N LEU A 137 -20.50 -5.81 4.87
CA LEU A 137 -19.64 -6.72 5.64
C LEU A 137 -19.75 -6.52 7.16
N HIS A 138 -19.92 -5.27 7.62
CA HIS A 138 -20.10 -4.96 9.03
C HIS A 138 -21.46 -5.45 9.56
N LYS A 139 -22.51 -5.48 8.71
CA LYS A 139 -23.87 -5.89 9.10
C LYS A 139 -24.15 -7.36 8.88
N THR A 140 -23.43 -8.03 8.00
CA THR A 140 -23.60 -9.47 7.71
C THR A 140 -23.59 -10.36 8.97
N PRO A 141 -22.71 -10.18 9.97
CA PRO A 141 -22.73 -11.01 11.18
C PRO A 141 -23.99 -10.84 12.04
N GLU A 142 -24.72 -9.73 11.90
CA GLU A 142 -26.01 -9.52 12.60
C GLU A 142 -27.16 -10.26 11.88
N PHE A 143 -26.97 -10.71 10.64
CA PHE A 143 -28.00 -11.29 9.78
C PHE A 143 -27.85 -12.81 9.55
N LEU A 144 -26.67 -13.38 9.78
CA LEU A 144 -26.36 -14.81 9.71
C LEU A 144 -26.42 -15.49 11.08
#